data_AF-A0A2P4SP72-F1
#
_entry.id   AF-A0A2P4SP72-F1
#
_cell.length_a   1.000
_cell.length_b   1.000
_cell.length_c   1.000
_cell.angle_alpha   90.00
_cell.angle_beta   90.00
_cell.angle_gamma   90.00
#
_symmetry.space_group_name_H-M   'P 1'
#
loop_
_entity.id
_entity.type
_entity.pdbx_description
1 polymer ?
#
loop_
_entity_poly.entity_id
_entity_poly.type
_entity_poly.pdbx_seq_one_letter_code
_entity_poly.pdbx_strand_id
1 'polypeptide(L)'
;MKILSGMGRNVQQTGLHLCITAVLLLGEGRGRDFPGSLSCLNNYVTTVSCTWAPEEPVGDGPFHLHFTNLWRKGQNASCQLTAGDNMQDQYHCTMHLARQILETDGYRVSLQGNFYGSNHTYVTFPEYSPRLHIKLDPPSNIQSNITASKCRIWWTVPSYLDEILQYQLQYKEYSTSWETALNKTPPSSLPQIEIEGKEFRSGVSYMARVRCKVSEIEESYRSQWSDWSQTTVFQREGTKDVVFTLTSWVAVVVFALIPVLGSFALIVYLGFYLKIQAFIYLFIYLF
;
A
#
# COMPACT_ATOMS: atom_id res chain seq x y z
N MET A 1 -35.72 -24.22 79.72
CA MET A 1 -34.72 -25.19 79.23
C MET A 1 -34.72 -25.09 77.70
N LYS A 2 -33.67 -24.49 77.15
CA LYS A 2 -33.39 -24.48 75.70
C LYS A 2 -33.26 -25.93 75.23
N ILE A 3 -33.65 -26.20 73.97
CA ILE A 3 -33.10 -27.16 73.00
C ILE A 3 -34.26 -27.59 72.09
N LEU A 4 -34.30 -27.01 70.89
CA LEU A 4 -34.81 -27.59 69.64
C LEU A 4 -34.51 -26.59 68.51
N SER A 5 -33.22 -26.33 68.31
CA SER A 5 -32.69 -25.63 67.14
C SER A 5 -31.35 -26.28 66.82
N GLY A 6 -31.40 -27.42 66.13
CA GLY A 6 -30.22 -28.25 65.93
C GLY A 6 -30.29 -29.29 64.81
N MET A 7 -31.38 -29.38 64.04
CA MET A 7 -31.51 -30.39 62.98
C MET A 7 -31.74 -29.82 61.57
N GLY A 8 -31.93 -28.51 61.41
CA GLY A 8 -32.08 -27.87 60.08
C GLY A 8 -30.77 -27.42 59.43
N ARG A 9 -29.68 -27.26 60.21
CA ARG A 9 -28.40 -26.74 59.69
C ARG A 9 -27.52 -27.81 59.03
N ASN A 10 -27.61 -29.07 59.44
CA ASN A 10 -26.72 -30.13 58.94
C ASN A 10 -27.11 -30.66 57.55
N VAL A 11 -28.40 -30.66 57.20
CA VAL A 11 -28.87 -31.11 55.86
C VAL A 11 -28.56 -30.05 54.80
N GLN A 12 -28.68 -28.77 55.16
CA GLN A 12 -28.40 -27.66 54.26
C GLN A 12 -26.89 -27.46 54.02
N GLN A 13 -26.06 -27.75 55.03
CA GLN A 13 -24.60 -27.67 54.94
C GLN A 13 -23.99 -28.87 54.18
N THR A 14 -24.57 -30.07 54.31
CA THR A 14 -24.14 -31.26 53.54
C THR A 14 -24.55 -31.16 52.07
N GLY A 15 -25.74 -30.64 51.77
CA GLY A 15 -26.16 -30.35 50.38
C GLY A 15 -25.30 -29.29 49.69
N LEU A 16 -24.88 -28.25 50.43
CA LEU A 16 -23.98 -27.21 49.91
C LEU A 16 -22.58 -27.75 49.63
N HIS A 17 -22.04 -28.62 50.49
CA HIS A 17 -20.75 -29.27 50.28
C HIS A 17 -20.75 -30.26 49.10
N LEU A 18 -21.85 -30.98 48.89
CA LEU A 18 -22.03 -31.86 47.73
C LEU A 18 -22.15 -31.08 46.41
N CYS A 19 -22.80 -29.91 46.40
CA CYS A 19 -22.83 -29.03 45.23
C CYS A 19 -21.47 -28.40 44.92
N ILE A 20 -20.70 -27.99 45.92
CA ILE A 20 -19.36 -27.41 45.71
C ILE A 20 -18.38 -28.47 45.19
N THR A 21 -18.48 -29.71 45.68
CA THR A 21 -17.65 -30.83 45.17
C THR A 21 -18.07 -31.28 43.76
N ALA A 22 -19.36 -31.21 43.41
CA ALA A 22 -19.80 -31.45 42.03
C ALA A 22 -19.33 -30.35 41.06
N VAL A 23 -19.30 -29.08 41.48
CA VAL A 23 -18.76 -27.97 40.68
C VAL A 23 -17.23 -28.05 40.54
N LEU A 24 -16.51 -28.58 41.54
CA LEU A 24 -15.06 -28.81 41.45
C LEU A 24 -14.69 -30.07 40.67
N LEU A 25 -15.54 -31.11 40.64
CA LEU A 25 -15.34 -32.33 39.84
C LEU A 25 -15.85 -32.19 38.39
N LEU A 26 -16.76 -31.25 38.13
CA LEU A 26 -17.06 -30.70 36.82
C LEU A 26 -16.19 -29.47 36.51
N GLY A 27 -15.09 -29.31 37.27
CA GLY A 27 -14.03 -28.36 37.00
C GLY A 27 -13.61 -28.52 35.56
N GLU A 28 -14.03 -27.55 34.76
CA GLU A 28 -13.50 -27.14 33.49
C GLU A 28 -12.64 -28.22 32.84
N GLY A 29 -13.23 -28.95 31.90
CA GLY A 29 -12.50 -29.24 30.68
C GLY A 29 -12.07 -27.90 30.12
N ARG A 30 -10.97 -27.37 30.65
CA ARG A 30 -10.30 -26.15 30.23
C ARG A 30 -9.89 -26.50 28.82
N GLY A 31 -10.75 -26.15 27.86
CA GLY A 31 -10.40 -26.21 26.45
C GLY A 31 -9.06 -25.52 26.39
N ARG A 32 -8.02 -26.23 25.96
CA ARG A 32 -6.70 -25.64 25.85
C ARG A 32 -6.89 -24.38 25.00
N ASP A 33 -6.42 -23.24 25.50
CA ASP A 33 -6.49 -22.00 24.76
C ASP A 33 -5.79 -22.22 23.40
N PHE A 34 -6.31 -21.56 22.36
CA PHE A 34 -5.76 -21.70 21.02
C PHE A 34 -4.28 -21.29 21.02
N PRO A 35 -3.34 -22.17 20.58
CA PRO A 35 -1.91 -21.90 20.72
C PRO A 35 -1.44 -20.91 19.65
N GLY A 36 -1.53 -19.62 19.95
CA GLY A 36 -1.01 -18.52 19.15
C GLY A 36 -2.05 -17.69 18.41
N SER A 37 -1.61 -17.01 17.36
CA SER A 37 -2.42 -16.06 16.60
C SER A 37 -2.60 -16.54 15.17
N LEU A 38 -3.85 -16.74 14.75
CA LEU A 38 -4.22 -17.10 13.39
C LEU A 38 -4.93 -15.91 12.73
N SER A 39 -4.42 -15.48 11.59
CA SER A 39 -5.08 -14.51 10.73
C SER A 39 -5.38 -15.17 9.39
N CYS A 40 -6.59 -14.99 8.88
CA CYS A 40 -6.98 -15.41 7.55
C CYS A 40 -7.59 -14.21 6.82
N LEU A 41 -7.00 -13.84 5.70
CA LEU A 41 -7.45 -12.75 4.85
C LEU A 41 -7.82 -13.29 3.47
N ASN A 42 -8.76 -12.65 2.80
CA ASN A 42 -9.20 -13.06 1.47
C ASN A 42 -9.24 -11.90 0.49
N ASN A 43 -9.01 -12.20 -0.78
CA ASN A 43 -9.05 -11.19 -1.86
C ASN A 43 -10.47 -10.87 -2.34
N TYR A 44 -11.50 -11.43 -1.72
CA TYR A 44 -12.90 -11.32 -2.12
C TYR A 44 -13.19 -11.77 -3.57
N VAL A 45 -12.27 -12.53 -4.17
CA VAL A 45 -12.41 -13.21 -5.45
C VAL A 45 -12.58 -14.70 -5.15
N THR A 46 -11.49 -15.42 -4.96
CA THR A 46 -11.46 -16.87 -4.70
C THR A 46 -10.34 -17.28 -3.77
N THR A 47 -9.42 -16.38 -3.43
CA THR A 47 -8.19 -16.71 -2.70
C THR A 47 -8.32 -16.35 -1.24
N VAL A 48 -7.94 -17.29 -0.37
CA VAL A 48 -7.80 -17.08 1.07
C VAL A 48 -6.36 -17.37 1.45
N SER A 49 -5.73 -16.43 2.14
CA SER A 49 -4.37 -16.55 2.66
C SER A 49 -4.42 -16.48 4.18
N CYS A 50 -3.87 -17.49 4.83
CA CYS A 50 -3.81 -17.60 6.28
C CYS A 50 -2.37 -17.61 6.77
N THR A 51 -2.14 -16.94 7.90
CA THR A 51 -0.88 -16.97 8.64
C THR A 51 -1.16 -17.37 10.09
N TRP A 52 -0.34 -18.28 10.60
CA TRP A 52 -0.42 -18.73 11.98
C TRP A 52 0.95 -18.59 12.64
N ALA A 53 1.00 -17.84 13.73
CA ALA A 53 2.18 -17.69 14.58
C ALA A 53 1.87 -18.36 15.93
N PRO A 54 2.38 -19.58 16.19
CA PRO A 54 2.27 -20.20 17.50
C PRO A 54 3.03 -19.40 18.58
N GLU A 55 2.52 -19.39 19.81
CA GLU A 55 3.18 -18.73 20.95
C GLU A 55 4.41 -19.50 21.45
N GLU A 56 4.36 -20.83 21.36
CA GLU A 56 5.42 -21.73 21.74
C GLU A 56 5.62 -22.79 20.64
N PRO A 57 6.78 -23.46 20.58
CA PRO A 57 6.98 -24.58 19.64
C PRO A 57 5.94 -25.68 19.90
N VAL A 58 5.06 -25.90 18.93
CA VAL A 58 3.88 -26.79 19.02
C VAL A 58 4.08 -28.16 18.36
N GLY A 59 5.31 -28.44 17.92
CA GLY A 59 5.71 -29.62 17.16
C GLY A 59 5.91 -29.33 15.67
N ASP A 60 6.32 -30.36 14.92
CA ASP A 60 6.73 -30.23 13.51
C ASP A 60 5.55 -30.40 12.52
N GLY A 61 4.33 -30.59 13.02
CA GLY A 61 3.13 -30.79 12.20
C GLY A 61 2.97 -32.23 11.67
N PRO A 62 2.22 -32.42 10.56
CA PRO A 62 1.64 -31.40 9.70
C PRO A 62 0.41 -30.73 10.31
N PHE A 63 0.27 -29.43 10.07
CA PHE A 63 -0.88 -28.64 10.50
C PHE A 63 -1.79 -28.33 9.30
N HIS A 64 -3.09 -28.45 9.49
CA HIS A 64 -4.10 -28.27 8.46
C HIS A 64 -5.19 -27.32 8.95
N LEU A 65 -5.52 -26.32 8.14
CA LEU A 65 -6.70 -25.50 8.32
C LEU A 65 -7.85 -26.10 7.53
N HIS A 66 -9.02 -26.20 8.17
CA HIS A 66 -10.26 -26.66 7.56
C HIS A 66 -11.32 -25.59 7.66
N PHE A 67 -11.83 -25.15 6.51
CA PHE A 67 -12.94 -24.23 6.35
C PHE A 67 -14.19 -25.05 6.05
N THR A 68 -15.02 -25.24 7.07
CA THR A 68 -16.29 -25.96 6.96
C THR A 68 -17.40 -24.96 6.73
N ASN A 69 -18.13 -25.09 5.62
CA ASN A 69 -19.19 -24.14 5.30
C ASN A 69 -20.35 -24.22 6.30
N LEU A 70 -20.90 -23.07 6.67
CA LEU A 70 -22.00 -22.98 7.64
C LEU A 70 -23.40 -23.03 7.00
N TRP A 71 -23.51 -22.93 5.66
CA TRP A 71 -24.80 -22.95 4.95
C TRP A 71 -24.89 -24.06 3.90
N ARG A 72 -26.12 -24.35 3.46
CA ARG A 72 -26.42 -25.53 2.63
C ARG A 72 -25.81 -25.53 1.23
N LYS A 73 -25.31 -24.39 0.74
CA LYS A 73 -24.82 -24.25 -0.63
C LYS A 73 -23.31 -24.08 -0.75
N GLY A 74 -22.56 -23.93 0.34
CA GLY A 74 -21.14 -23.66 0.24
C GLY A 74 -20.25 -24.89 0.22
N GLN A 75 -19.01 -24.68 -0.21
CA GLN A 75 -18.01 -25.72 -0.34
C GLN A 75 -17.05 -25.67 0.85
N ASN A 76 -16.64 -26.84 1.31
CA ASN A 76 -15.56 -26.92 2.29
C ASN A 76 -14.23 -26.71 1.57
N ALA A 77 -13.26 -26.15 2.27
CA ALA A 77 -11.90 -26.03 1.80
C ALA A 77 -10.94 -26.45 2.90
N SER A 78 -9.77 -26.94 2.51
CA SER A 78 -8.71 -27.26 3.45
C SER A 78 -7.38 -26.81 2.87
N CYS A 79 -6.44 -26.58 3.77
CA CYS A 79 -5.13 -26.10 3.39
C CYS A 79 -4.08 -26.54 4.41
N GLN A 80 -2.98 -27.07 3.90
CA GLN A 80 -1.84 -27.45 4.72
C GLN A 80 -0.98 -26.22 5.00
N LEU A 81 -0.67 -26.00 6.26
CA LEU A 81 0.20 -24.93 6.72
C LEU A 81 1.67 -25.33 6.52
N THR A 82 2.43 -24.45 5.87
CA THR A 82 3.86 -24.61 5.60
C THR A 82 4.66 -23.59 6.38
N ALA A 83 5.81 -23.98 6.94
CA ALA A 83 6.71 -23.04 7.60
C ALA A 83 7.19 -21.98 6.59
N GLY A 84 7.27 -20.72 7.02
CA GLY A 84 7.76 -19.63 6.20
C GLY A 84 9.27 -19.73 5.95
N ASP A 85 9.71 -19.45 4.71
CA ASP A 85 11.11 -19.58 4.28
C ASP A 85 12.11 -18.75 5.11
N ASN A 86 11.63 -17.70 5.79
CA ASN A 86 12.47 -16.72 6.52
C ASN A 86 12.10 -16.54 8.00
N MET A 87 11.06 -17.20 8.51
CA MET A 87 10.61 -17.09 9.90
C MET A 87 10.36 -18.48 10.45
N GLN A 88 11.28 -18.98 11.28
CA GLN A 88 11.19 -20.31 11.89
C GLN A 88 9.91 -20.54 12.72
N ASP A 89 9.19 -19.47 13.06
CA ASP A 89 8.04 -19.48 13.97
C ASP A 89 6.73 -19.03 13.32
N GLN A 90 6.63 -18.97 11.98
CA GLN A 90 5.37 -18.64 11.30
C GLN A 90 5.04 -19.63 10.21
N TYR A 91 3.79 -20.09 10.23
CA TYR A 91 3.21 -20.92 9.19
C TYR A 91 2.32 -20.08 8.29
N HIS A 92 2.30 -20.42 7.00
CA HIS A 92 1.44 -19.79 6.02
C HIS A 92 0.74 -20.84 5.16
N CYS A 93 -0.38 -20.45 4.60
CA CYS A 93 -1.16 -21.27 3.70
C CYS A 93 -1.93 -20.36 2.76
N THR A 94 -2.01 -20.74 1.49
CA THR A 94 -2.89 -20.08 0.52
C THR A 94 -3.75 -21.15 -0.15
N MET A 95 -5.06 -20.92 -0.17
CA MET A 95 -6.02 -21.81 -0.82
C MET A 95 -6.92 -21.04 -1.79
N HIS A 96 -7.39 -21.74 -2.82
CA HIS A 96 -8.37 -21.22 -3.77
C HIS A 96 -9.70 -21.94 -3.60
N LEU A 97 -10.74 -21.17 -3.33
CA LEU A 97 -12.11 -21.64 -3.26
C LEU A 97 -12.62 -21.94 -4.67
N ALA A 98 -13.43 -22.98 -4.80
CA ALA A 98 -13.98 -23.42 -6.08
C ALA A 98 -14.95 -22.40 -6.72
N ARG A 99 -15.42 -21.42 -5.94
CA ARG A 99 -16.36 -20.39 -6.39
C ARG A 99 -15.98 -19.04 -5.82
N GLN A 100 -16.54 -18.00 -6.45
CA GLN A 100 -16.39 -16.64 -5.97
C GLN A 100 -16.96 -16.49 -4.55
N ILE A 101 -16.25 -15.72 -3.72
CA ILE A 101 -16.67 -15.35 -2.37
C ILE A 101 -17.88 -14.40 -2.44
N LEU A 102 -18.92 -14.72 -1.68
CA LEU A 102 -20.13 -13.92 -1.58
C LEU A 102 -20.29 -13.30 -0.19
N GLU A 103 -21.11 -12.26 -0.10
CA GLU A 103 -21.37 -11.57 1.17
C GLU A 103 -22.01 -12.49 2.23
N THR A 104 -22.80 -13.47 1.76
CA THR A 104 -23.47 -14.46 2.62
C THR A 104 -22.62 -15.69 2.94
N ASP A 105 -21.36 -15.72 2.47
CA ASP A 105 -20.41 -16.79 2.81
C ASP A 105 -19.79 -16.61 4.20
N GLY A 106 -19.05 -17.63 4.60
CA GLY A 106 -18.73 -17.91 6.00
C GLY A 106 -18.69 -19.38 6.42
N TYR A 107 -17.84 -19.58 7.40
CA TYR A 107 -17.17 -20.84 7.60
C TYR A 107 -16.85 -21.01 9.08
N ARG A 108 -16.93 -22.25 9.56
CA ARG A 108 -16.20 -22.64 10.75
C ARG A 108 -14.78 -22.98 10.33
N VAL A 109 -13.81 -22.27 10.89
CA VAL A 109 -12.39 -22.55 10.64
C VAL A 109 -11.84 -23.32 11.83
N SER A 110 -11.14 -24.41 11.53
CA SER A 110 -10.47 -25.22 12.55
C SER A 110 -9.03 -25.52 12.14
N LEU A 111 -8.13 -25.51 13.13
CA LEU A 111 -6.75 -25.92 12.99
C LEU A 111 -6.63 -27.34 13.54
N GLN A 112 -6.28 -28.29 12.68
CA GLN A 112 -6.03 -29.67 13.03
C GLN A 112 -4.55 -29.98 12.85
N GLY A 113 -3.96 -30.70 13.78
CA GLY A 113 -2.58 -31.15 13.65
C GLY A 113 -2.15 -32.07 14.77
N ASN A 114 -0.91 -32.52 14.70
CA ASN A 114 -0.27 -33.23 15.79
C ASN A 114 0.44 -32.21 16.69
N PHE A 115 -0.10 -32.03 17.89
CA PHE A 115 0.45 -31.14 18.91
C PHE A 115 1.09 -32.00 20.01
N TYR A 116 2.41 -31.91 20.15
CA TYR A 116 3.17 -32.66 21.17
C TYR A 116 2.89 -34.17 21.17
N GLY A 117 2.82 -34.80 20.01
CA GLY A 117 2.58 -36.24 19.86
C GLY A 117 1.10 -36.64 19.91
N SER A 118 0.18 -35.69 20.09
CA SER A 118 -1.27 -35.96 20.15
C SER A 118 -2.02 -35.18 19.07
N ASN A 119 -2.92 -35.86 18.35
CA ASN A 119 -3.78 -35.18 17.39
C ASN A 119 -4.81 -34.31 18.13
N HIS A 120 -4.87 -33.04 17.77
CA HIS A 120 -5.83 -32.10 18.34
C HIS A 120 -6.43 -31.22 17.25
N THR A 121 -7.65 -30.76 17.49
CA THR A 121 -8.36 -29.83 16.62
C THR A 121 -8.85 -28.65 17.43
N TYR A 122 -8.36 -27.46 17.09
CA TYR A 122 -8.82 -26.20 17.66
C TYR A 122 -9.84 -25.55 16.73
N VAL A 123 -10.98 -25.11 17.24
CA VAL A 123 -11.89 -24.22 16.48
C VAL A 123 -11.36 -22.80 16.63
N THR A 124 -10.83 -22.25 15.55
CA THR A 124 -10.15 -20.94 15.57
C THR A 124 -11.11 -19.80 15.25
N PHE A 125 -12.00 -20.03 14.29
CA PHE A 125 -13.11 -19.13 14.00
C PHE A 125 -14.41 -19.92 14.04
N PRO A 126 -15.25 -19.75 15.08
CA PRO A 126 -16.57 -20.39 15.13
C PRO A 126 -17.47 -19.95 13.97
N GLU A 127 -17.35 -18.67 13.58
CA GLU A 127 -18.06 -18.04 12.48
C GLU A 127 -17.14 -17.01 11.78
N TYR A 128 -16.34 -17.50 10.84
CA TYR A 128 -15.54 -16.64 9.96
C TYR A 128 -16.43 -16.09 8.85
N SER A 129 -16.63 -14.78 8.78
CA SER A 129 -17.32 -14.12 7.67
C SER A 129 -16.30 -13.48 6.72
N PRO A 130 -16.17 -13.92 5.44
CA PRO A 130 -15.15 -13.42 4.52
C PRO A 130 -15.24 -11.92 4.27
N ARG A 131 -16.45 -11.35 4.25
CA ARG A 131 -16.67 -9.90 4.09
C ARG A 131 -16.00 -9.04 5.18
N LEU A 132 -15.70 -9.65 6.33
CA LEU A 132 -15.05 -9.00 7.47
C LEU A 132 -13.53 -9.20 7.52
N HIS A 133 -12.96 -9.96 6.59
CA HIS A 133 -11.56 -10.40 6.61
C HIS A 133 -10.89 -10.16 5.25
N ILE A 134 -11.11 -8.99 4.66
CA ILE A 134 -10.69 -8.70 3.28
C ILE A 134 -9.28 -8.08 3.24
N LYS A 135 -8.43 -8.62 2.37
CA LYS A 135 -7.24 -7.95 1.82
C LYS A 135 -7.25 -8.21 0.32
N LEU A 136 -7.63 -7.20 -0.45
CA LEU A 136 -7.76 -7.30 -1.91
C LEU A 136 -6.39 -7.48 -2.57
N ASP A 137 -6.41 -8.04 -3.79
CA ASP A 137 -5.24 -8.01 -4.66
C ASP A 137 -4.90 -6.56 -5.05
N PRO A 138 -3.60 -6.23 -5.24
CA PRO A 138 -3.21 -4.90 -5.68
C PRO A 138 -3.80 -4.59 -7.07
N PRO A 139 -4.16 -3.33 -7.36
CA PRO A 139 -4.63 -2.96 -8.69
C PRO A 139 -3.60 -3.28 -9.77
N SER A 140 -4.07 -3.81 -10.90
CA SER A 140 -3.22 -4.28 -11.99
C SER A 140 -3.21 -3.28 -13.16
N ASN A 141 -2.31 -3.49 -14.13
CA ASN A 141 -2.27 -2.72 -15.38
C ASN A 141 -2.29 -1.19 -15.21
N ILE A 142 -1.58 -0.68 -14.19
CA ILE A 142 -1.46 0.77 -14.00
C ILE A 142 -0.73 1.40 -15.19
N GLN A 143 -1.31 2.46 -15.74
CA GLN A 143 -0.79 3.19 -16.89
C GLN A 143 -0.93 4.69 -16.66
N SER A 144 -0.11 5.47 -17.36
CA SER A 144 -0.15 6.93 -17.30
C SER A 144 -0.13 7.56 -18.69
N ASN A 145 -0.93 8.60 -18.88
CA ASN A 145 -0.95 9.45 -20.07
C ASN A 145 -0.72 10.90 -19.64
N ILE A 146 0.35 11.49 -20.16
CA ILE A 146 0.73 12.85 -19.82
C ILE A 146 0.36 13.81 -20.94
N THR A 147 -0.23 14.94 -20.56
CA THR A 147 -0.49 16.08 -21.43
C THR A 147 0.26 17.31 -20.92
N ALA A 148 0.21 18.41 -21.67
CA ALA A 148 0.81 19.68 -21.26
C ALA A 148 0.30 20.15 -19.89
N SER A 149 -0.99 19.93 -19.59
CA SER A 149 -1.64 20.46 -18.38
C SER A 149 -1.79 19.44 -17.24
N LYS A 150 -1.80 18.13 -17.51
CA LYS A 150 -2.10 17.12 -16.49
C LYS A 150 -1.49 15.75 -16.80
N CYS A 151 -1.43 14.88 -15.80
CA CYS A 151 -1.13 13.47 -15.96
C CYS A 151 -2.35 12.66 -15.54
N ARG A 152 -2.90 11.86 -16.46
CA ARG A 152 -3.98 10.91 -16.16
C ARG A 152 -3.37 9.54 -15.88
N ILE A 153 -3.76 8.92 -14.77
CA ILE A 153 -3.34 7.58 -14.38
C ILE A 153 -4.59 6.72 -14.24
N TRP A 154 -4.56 5.50 -14.77
CA TRP A 154 -5.65 4.52 -14.65
C TRP A 154 -5.10 3.12 -14.38
N TRP A 155 -5.95 2.24 -13.87
CA TRP A 155 -5.61 0.86 -13.50
C TRP A 155 -6.82 -0.06 -13.70
N THR A 156 -6.64 -1.36 -13.43
CA THR A 156 -7.69 -2.38 -13.54
C THR A 156 -7.89 -3.10 -12.20
N VAL A 157 -9.15 -3.34 -11.87
CA VAL A 157 -9.61 -4.18 -10.76
C VAL A 157 -10.74 -5.10 -11.24
N PRO A 158 -11.11 -6.15 -10.49
CA PRO A 158 -12.25 -7.00 -10.85
C PRO A 158 -13.55 -6.20 -10.91
N SER A 159 -14.29 -6.32 -12.02
CA SER A 159 -15.44 -5.46 -12.35
C SER A 159 -16.57 -5.44 -11.32
N TYR A 160 -16.74 -6.52 -10.56
CA TYR A 160 -17.77 -6.61 -9.51
C TYR A 160 -17.38 -5.88 -8.21
N LEU A 161 -16.15 -5.35 -8.13
CA LEU A 161 -15.66 -4.54 -7.02
C LEU A 161 -15.67 -3.05 -7.35
N ASP A 162 -15.72 -2.65 -8.63
CA ASP A 162 -15.47 -1.27 -9.11
C ASP A 162 -16.20 -0.19 -8.30
N GLU A 163 -17.45 -0.44 -7.88
CA GLU A 163 -18.29 0.55 -7.22
C GLU A 163 -18.02 0.69 -5.71
N ILE A 164 -17.48 -0.34 -5.06
CA ILE A 164 -17.30 -0.40 -3.61
C ILE A 164 -15.86 -0.07 -3.17
N LEU A 165 -14.95 0.22 -4.10
CA LEU A 165 -13.55 0.46 -3.77
C LEU A 165 -13.24 1.95 -3.54
N GLN A 166 -12.31 2.16 -2.62
CA GLN A 166 -11.55 3.39 -2.49
C GLN A 166 -10.08 3.13 -2.79
N TYR A 167 -9.38 4.15 -3.26
CA TYR A 167 -7.98 4.02 -3.68
C TYR A 167 -7.10 5.05 -2.99
N GLN A 168 -5.81 4.73 -2.95
CA GLN A 168 -4.76 5.66 -2.59
C GLN A 168 -3.66 5.58 -3.63
N LEU A 169 -3.37 6.72 -4.26
CA LEU A 169 -2.23 6.89 -5.15
C LEU A 169 -1.05 7.45 -4.35
N GLN A 170 0.13 6.90 -4.59
CA GLN A 170 1.40 7.49 -4.22
C GLN A 170 2.21 7.82 -5.46
N TYR A 171 2.81 9.00 -5.51
CA TYR A 171 3.78 9.35 -6.54
C TYR A 171 4.97 10.11 -5.96
N LYS A 172 6.13 9.91 -6.59
CA LYS A 172 7.40 10.50 -6.16
C LYS A 172 8.30 10.73 -7.37
N GLU A 173 9.36 11.50 -7.20
CA GLU A 173 10.42 11.58 -8.19
C GLU A 173 11.11 10.21 -8.33
N TYR A 174 11.60 9.90 -9.53
CA TYR A 174 12.15 8.59 -9.84
C TYR A 174 13.27 8.18 -8.88
N SER A 175 14.18 9.11 -8.57
CA SER A 175 15.37 8.89 -7.74
C SER A 175 15.18 9.07 -6.23
N THR A 176 13.96 9.35 -5.74
CA THR A 176 13.71 9.58 -4.31
C THR A 176 13.13 8.34 -3.60
N SER A 177 13.16 8.34 -2.27
CA SER A 177 12.53 7.28 -1.44
C SER A 177 11.01 7.37 -1.48
N TRP A 178 10.32 6.24 -1.24
CA TRP A 178 8.87 6.20 -1.05
C TRP A 178 8.40 6.88 0.24
N GLU A 179 9.30 7.09 1.20
CA GLU A 179 9.00 7.83 2.44
C GLU A 179 8.64 9.29 2.17
N THR A 180 9.17 9.88 1.10
CA THR A 180 8.90 11.26 0.69
C THR A 180 7.82 11.35 -0.41
N ALA A 181 7.08 10.28 -0.66
CA ALA A 181 6.06 10.25 -1.71
C ALA A 181 4.85 11.13 -1.36
N LEU A 182 4.26 11.73 -2.40
CA LEU A 182 3.02 12.49 -2.31
C LEU A 182 1.84 11.53 -2.39
N ASN A 183 0.91 11.66 -1.44
CA ASN A 183 -0.31 10.88 -1.39
C ASN A 183 -1.46 11.64 -2.08
N LYS A 184 -2.26 10.94 -2.87
CA LYS A 184 -3.49 11.49 -3.46
C LYS A 184 -4.60 10.46 -3.39
N THR A 185 -5.76 10.88 -2.89
CA THR A 185 -6.96 10.05 -2.84
C THR A 185 -7.85 10.46 -4.02
N PRO A 186 -8.25 9.54 -4.92
CA PRO A 186 -9.20 9.89 -5.97
C PRO A 186 -10.55 10.31 -5.36
N PRO A 187 -11.26 11.28 -5.96
CA PRO A 187 -12.54 11.76 -5.46
C PRO A 187 -13.70 10.78 -5.73
N SER A 188 -13.48 9.75 -6.54
CA SER A 188 -14.49 8.77 -6.98
C SER A 188 -13.99 7.33 -6.83
N SER A 189 -14.90 6.36 -6.82
CA SER A 189 -14.61 4.92 -6.93
C SER A 189 -14.13 4.48 -8.32
N LEU A 190 -14.03 5.40 -9.29
CA LEU A 190 -13.47 5.08 -10.60
C LEU A 190 -11.98 4.72 -10.51
N PRO A 191 -11.50 3.72 -11.28
CA PRO A 191 -10.10 3.28 -11.26
C PRO A 191 -9.18 4.20 -12.08
N GLN A 192 -9.33 5.52 -11.88
CA GLN A 192 -8.53 6.55 -12.52
C GLN A 192 -8.37 7.79 -11.64
N ILE A 193 -7.31 8.55 -11.89
CA ILE A 193 -7.05 9.82 -11.23
C ILE A 193 -6.26 10.76 -12.14
N GLU A 194 -6.50 12.06 -11.99
CA GLU A 194 -5.73 13.10 -12.66
C GLU A 194 -4.84 13.83 -11.65
N ILE A 195 -3.55 13.97 -11.99
CA ILE A 195 -2.59 14.81 -11.29
C ILE A 195 -2.47 16.10 -12.10
N GLU A 196 -2.74 17.24 -11.47
CA GLU A 196 -2.66 18.54 -12.12
C GLU A 196 -1.22 18.92 -12.39
N GLY A 197 -0.99 19.66 -13.48
CA GLY A 197 0.36 19.99 -13.90
C GLY A 197 1.14 20.88 -12.95
N LYS A 198 0.46 21.57 -12.06
CA LYS A 198 1.06 22.35 -10.97
C LYS A 198 1.58 21.48 -9.81
N GLU A 199 1.17 20.21 -9.74
CA GLU A 199 1.57 19.28 -8.67
C GLU A 199 2.89 18.57 -8.97
N PHE A 200 3.43 18.67 -10.19
CA PHE A 200 4.69 18.04 -10.58
C PHE A 200 5.51 18.90 -11.55
N ARG A 201 6.83 18.73 -11.52
CA ARG A 201 7.77 19.58 -12.27
C ARG A 201 7.94 19.14 -13.71
N SER A 202 8.12 20.12 -14.60
CA SER A 202 8.50 19.87 -15.98
C SER A 202 9.95 19.36 -16.07
N GLY A 203 10.24 18.44 -16.99
CA GLY A 203 11.57 17.86 -17.16
C GLY A 203 11.97 16.83 -16.09
N VAL A 204 11.14 16.58 -15.07
CA VAL A 204 11.42 15.61 -13.99
C VAL A 204 10.60 14.34 -14.19
N SER A 205 11.25 13.18 -14.07
CA SER A 205 10.60 11.86 -14.11
C SER A 205 10.00 11.49 -12.75
N TYR A 206 8.75 11.03 -12.76
CA TYR A 206 8.02 10.58 -11.58
C TYR A 206 7.61 9.12 -11.73
N MET A 207 7.50 8.43 -10.60
CA MET A 207 6.90 7.09 -10.48
C MET A 207 5.64 7.17 -9.66
N ALA A 208 4.61 6.43 -10.07
CA ALA A 208 3.37 6.29 -9.31
C ALA A 208 3.02 4.82 -9.06
N ARG A 209 2.36 4.57 -7.94
CA ARG A 209 1.76 3.29 -7.55
C ARG A 209 0.42 3.53 -6.86
N VAL A 210 -0.48 2.57 -6.95
CA VAL A 210 -1.83 2.64 -6.37
C VAL A 210 -2.09 1.41 -5.51
N ARG A 211 -2.91 1.58 -4.48
CA ARG A 211 -3.49 0.47 -3.72
C ARG A 211 -4.98 0.73 -3.50
N CYS A 212 -5.73 -0.32 -3.19
CA CYS A 212 -7.17 -0.26 -2.99
C CYS A 212 -7.57 -0.84 -1.63
N LYS A 213 -8.76 -0.48 -1.20
CA LYS A 213 -9.44 -1.00 -0.01
C LYS A 213 -10.95 -0.89 -0.29
N VAL A 214 -11.78 -1.69 0.38
CA VAL A 214 -13.24 -1.43 0.36
C VAL A 214 -13.51 -0.07 1.00
N SER A 215 -14.38 0.71 0.36
CA SER A 215 -14.79 2.04 0.80
C SER A 215 -15.26 2.00 2.26
N GLU A 216 -14.87 3.00 3.05
CA GLU A 216 -15.29 3.10 4.45
C GLU A 216 -16.78 3.41 4.62
N ILE A 217 -17.44 3.81 3.53
CA ILE A 217 -18.90 3.98 3.46
C ILE A 217 -19.63 2.62 3.52
N GLU A 218 -18.98 1.55 3.07
CA GLU A 218 -19.55 0.20 3.05
C GLU A 218 -19.39 -0.48 4.41
N GLU A 219 -20.24 -0.12 5.38
CA GLU A 219 -20.13 -0.56 6.79
C GLU A 219 -20.25 -2.09 6.98
N SER A 220 -20.90 -2.79 6.04
CA SER A 220 -21.04 -4.25 6.02
C SER A 220 -19.71 -4.98 5.80
N TYR A 221 -18.67 -4.27 5.39
CA TYR A 221 -17.37 -4.81 4.99
C TYR A 221 -16.27 -4.36 5.95
N ARG A 222 -15.29 -5.24 6.20
CA ARG A 222 -14.04 -4.89 6.87
C ARG A 222 -12.88 -5.35 6.01
N SER A 223 -12.11 -4.38 5.55
CA SER A 223 -10.96 -4.61 4.68
C SER A 223 -9.72 -3.86 5.16
N GLN A 224 -8.57 -4.42 4.84
CA GLN A 224 -7.28 -3.77 4.95
C GLN A 224 -6.87 -3.20 3.59
N TRP A 225 -5.91 -2.29 3.59
CA TRP A 225 -5.28 -1.85 2.35
C TRP A 225 -4.60 -3.04 1.65
N SER A 226 -4.78 -3.13 0.33
CA SER A 226 -3.99 -4.04 -0.49
C SER A 226 -2.51 -3.63 -0.48
N ASP A 227 -1.67 -4.55 -0.94
CA ASP A 227 -0.29 -4.21 -1.24
C ASP A 227 -0.26 -3.18 -2.38
N TRP A 228 0.88 -2.53 -2.55
CA TRP A 228 1.03 -1.57 -3.63
C TRP A 228 1.07 -2.29 -4.99
N SER A 229 0.46 -1.68 -6.00
CA SER A 229 0.56 -2.10 -7.39
C SER A 229 2.00 -2.07 -7.92
N GLN A 230 2.20 -2.63 -9.11
CA GLN A 230 3.31 -2.25 -9.97
C GLN A 230 3.36 -0.72 -10.17
N THR A 231 4.49 -0.20 -10.65
CA THR A 231 4.68 1.25 -10.84
C THR A 231 4.46 1.66 -12.30
N THR A 232 3.98 2.87 -12.53
CA THR A 232 4.03 3.55 -13.83
C THR A 232 4.93 4.77 -13.75
N VAL A 233 5.52 5.16 -14.88
CA VAL A 233 6.45 6.31 -14.98
C VAL A 233 5.82 7.37 -15.87
N PHE A 234 5.93 8.63 -15.46
CA PHE A 234 5.49 9.77 -16.26
C PHE A 234 6.46 10.95 -16.12
N GLN A 235 6.60 11.73 -17.20
CA GLN A 235 7.45 12.91 -17.25
C GLN A 235 6.83 13.91 -18.22
N ARG A 236 6.70 15.17 -17.80
CA ARG A 236 6.34 16.24 -18.74
C ARG A 236 7.60 16.67 -19.49
N GLU A 237 7.50 16.80 -20.80
CA GLU A 237 8.58 17.37 -21.62
C GLU A 237 9.01 18.71 -21.04
N GLY A 238 10.31 18.83 -20.74
CA GLY A 238 10.89 20.08 -20.31
C GLY A 238 10.66 21.15 -21.38
N THR A 239 10.25 22.34 -20.97
CA THR A 239 10.42 23.53 -21.82
C THR A 239 11.91 23.64 -22.09
N LYS A 240 12.35 23.54 -23.36
CA LYS A 240 13.71 23.96 -23.74
C LYS A 240 13.85 25.39 -23.22
N ASP A 241 14.76 25.61 -22.27
CA ASP A 241 14.90 26.90 -21.59
C ASP A 241 15.05 28.02 -22.64
N VAL A 242 13.98 28.77 -22.87
CA VAL A 242 13.97 29.92 -23.79
C VAL A 242 15.03 30.93 -23.33
N VAL A 243 15.29 30.96 -22.02
CA VAL A 243 16.36 31.70 -21.36
C VAL A 243 17.74 31.35 -21.93
N PHE A 244 18.05 30.07 -22.16
CA PHE A 244 19.35 29.65 -22.70
C PHE A 244 19.55 30.10 -24.15
N THR A 245 18.48 30.10 -24.94
CA THR A 245 18.51 30.69 -26.29
C THR A 245 18.68 32.21 -26.24
N LEU A 246 17.90 32.92 -25.44
CA LEU A 246 17.94 34.39 -25.37
C LEU A 246 19.29 34.91 -24.86
N THR A 247 19.89 34.28 -23.86
CA THR A 247 21.22 34.66 -23.36
C THR A 247 22.31 34.45 -24.41
N SER A 248 22.21 33.36 -25.19
CA SER A 248 23.15 33.08 -26.29
C SER A 248 23.07 34.15 -27.39
N TRP A 249 21.87 34.53 -27.84
CA TRP A 249 21.70 35.57 -28.86
C TRP A 249 22.19 36.94 -28.39
N VAL A 250 21.90 37.32 -27.14
CA VAL A 250 22.39 38.57 -26.56
C VAL A 250 23.92 38.57 -26.50
N ALA A 251 24.54 37.47 -26.07
CA ALA A 251 26.00 37.35 -26.05
C ALA A 251 26.59 37.49 -27.46
N VAL A 252 26.04 36.80 -28.46
CA VAL A 252 26.49 36.88 -29.86
C VAL A 252 26.41 38.31 -30.40
N VAL A 253 25.29 39.01 -30.15
CA VAL A 253 25.11 40.41 -30.59
C VAL A 253 26.11 41.34 -29.91
N VAL A 254 26.34 41.17 -28.59
CA VAL A 254 27.31 41.99 -27.84
C VAL A 254 28.74 41.74 -28.34
N PHE A 255 29.15 40.48 -28.53
CA PHE A 255 30.47 40.14 -29.06
C PHE A 255 30.69 40.62 -30.50
N ALA A 256 29.63 40.74 -31.31
CA ALA A 256 29.74 41.27 -32.66
C ALA A 256 29.81 42.81 -32.70
N LEU A 257 29.08 43.51 -31.83
CA LEU A 257 29.02 44.99 -31.85
C LEU A 257 30.25 45.67 -31.26
N ILE A 258 30.87 45.10 -30.23
CA ILE A 258 32.07 45.65 -29.58
C ILE A 258 33.25 45.86 -30.57
N PRO A 259 33.68 44.87 -31.37
CA PRO A 259 34.78 45.05 -32.32
C PRO A 259 34.42 46.00 -33.47
N VAL A 260 33.15 46.04 -33.89
CA VAL A 260 32.69 46.97 -34.94
C VAL A 260 32.77 48.41 -34.43
N LEU A 261 32.26 48.69 -33.22
CA LEU A 261 32.34 50.02 -32.62
C LEU A 261 33.79 50.42 -32.30
N GLY A 262 34.61 49.48 -31.82
CA GLY A 262 36.03 49.70 -31.54
C GLY A 262 36.84 50.01 -32.80
N SER A 263 36.61 49.27 -33.89
CA SER A 263 37.27 49.52 -35.17
C SER A 263 36.85 50.86 -35.78
N PHE A 264 35.57 51.23 -35.71
CA PHE A 264 35.09 52.52 -36.16
C PHE A 264 35.73 53.68 -35.37
N ALA A 265 35.79 53.58 -34.05
CA ALA A 265 36.44 54.58 -33.20
C ALA A 265 37.94 54.72 -33.52
N LEU A 266 38.63 53.60 -33.78
CA LEU A 266 40.05 53.60 -34.17
C LEU A 266 40.28 54.30 -35.52
N ILE A 267 39.42 54.03 -36.51
CA ILE A 267 39.49 54.67 -37.83
C ILE A 267 39.29 56.17 -37.73
N VAL A 268 38.29 56.62 -36.94
CA VAL A 268 38.03 58.03 -36.70
C VAL A 268 39.24 58.69 -36.01
N TYR A 269 39.78 58.06 -34.96
CA TYR A 269 40.97 58.55 -34.26
C TYR A 269 42.19 58.68 -35.18
N LEU A 270 42.49 57.68 -35.98
CA LEU A 270 43.59 57.70 -36.96
C LEU A 270 43.37 58.80 -38.02
N GLY A 271 42.14 58.98 -38.49
CA GLY A 271 41.80 60.06 -39.44
C GLY A 271 42.05 61.46 -38.87
N PHE A 272 41.67 61.68 -37.60
CA PHE A 272 41.99 62.94 -36.90
C PHE A 272 43.49 63.11 -36.68
N TYR A 273 44.19 62.05 -36.26
CA TYR A 273 45.63 62.07 -36.05
C TYR A 273 46.41 62.42 -37.33
N LEU A 274 46.05 61.80 -38.47
CA LEU A 274 46.66 62.08 -39.77
C LEU A 274 46.37 63.50 -40.25
N LYS A 275 45.16 64.03 -40.05
CA LYS A 275 44.84 65.43 -40.37
C LYS A 275 45.65 66.41 -39.54
N ILE A 276 45.82 66.16 -38.24
CA ILE A 276 46.62 67.01 -37.34
C ILE A 276 48.09 66.98 -37.75
N GLN A 277 48.65 65.79 -38.04
CA GLN A 277 50.01 65.65 -38.55
C GLN A 277 50.22 66.41 -39.85
N ALA A 278 49.32 66.27 -40.84
CA ALA A 278 49.41 66.99 -42.11
C ALA A 278 49.36 68.52 -41.91
N PHE A 279 48.52 69.00 -41.00
CA PHE A 279 48.45 70.43 -40.66
C PHE A 279 49.75 70.94 -40.02
N ILE A 280 50.33 70.18 -39.09
CA ILE A 280 51.61 70.52 -38.45
C ILE A 280 52.75 70.50 -39.48
N TYR A 281 52.84 69.48 -40.34
CA TYR A 281 53.85 69.41 -41.40
C TYR A 281 53.73 70.57 -42.39
N LEU A 282 52.52 70.91 -42.81
CA LEU A 282 52.29 72.04 -43.71
C LEU A 282 52.67 73.37 -43.04
N PHE A 283 52.38 73.53 -41.76
CA PHE A 283 52.75 74.71 -40.97
C PHE A 283 54.27 74.87 -40.82
N ILE A 284 55.02 73.78 -40.62
CA ILE A 284 56.49 73.78 -40.50
C ILE A 284 57.19 74.09 -41.84
N TYR A 285 56.58 73.76 -42.98
CA TYR A 285 57.19 73.99 -44.30
C TYR A 285 56.83 75.34 -44.94
N LEU A 286 55.79 76.02 -44.46
CA LEU A 286 55.32 77.32 -44.97
C LEU A 286 55.75 78.52 -44.11
N PHE A 287 56.37 78.29 -42.95
CA PHE A 287 56.94 79.31 -42.05
C PHE A 287 58.36 78.91 -41.67
#